data_AF-A0AAW5R9F6-F1
#
_entry.id   AF-A0AAW5R9F6-F1
#
_cell.length_a   1.000
_cell.length_b   1.000
_cell.length_c   1.000
_cell.angle_alpha   90.00
_cell.angle_beta   90.00
_cell.angle_gamma   90.00
#
_symmetry.space_group_name_H-M   'P 1'
#
loop_
_entity.id
_entity.type
_entity.pdbx_description
1 polymer ?
#
loop_
_entity_poly.entity_id
_entity_poly.type
_entity_poly.pdbx_seq_one_letter_code
_entity_poly.pdbx_strand_id
1 'polypeptide(L)'
;MNDFFLLNNESLPYVFVDQNIEIKQILVKDLNRFSQFAGPIKKLESYSVETITALIGTEIFNIMGLCSLATSLDPENFAKHIANQDAIAELVLKIIQVNEAFFKKEKQQSRSRSEVNESTWFDSFQYLISCGHRPDDILNMSYGAFLKYIEAAQRNERQNIKNTAIAVRIAMQSSKQEWEKSMKQLEK
;
A
#
# COMPACT_ATOMS: atom_id res chain seq x y z
N MET A 1 2.03 -10.90 0.40
CA MET A 1 2.10 -11.14 1.86
C MET A 1 0.69 -11.24 2.43
N ASN A 2 0.49 -11.89 3.58
CA ASN A 2 -0.83 -12.00 4.22
C ASN A 2 -1.19 -10.72 4.99
N ASP A 3 -2.43 -10.61 5.47
CA ASP A 3 -2.92 -9.40 6.15
C ASP A 3 -2.20 -9.13 7.49
N PHE A 4 -1.79 -10.18 8.22
CA PHE A 4 -1.06 -10.03 9.48
C PHE A 4 0.35 -9.48 9.28
N PHE A 5 1.05 -9.96 8.24
CA PHE A 5 2.34 -9.42 7.85
C PHE A 5 2.21 -7.91 7.60
N LEU A 6 1.19 -7.49 6.84
CA LEU A 6 0.95 -6.07 6.55
C LEU A 6 0.65 -5.26 7.81
N LEU A 7 -0.26 -5.76 8.66
CA LEU A 7 -0.76 -5.07 9.84
C LEU A 7 0.28 -4.94 10.94
N ASN A 8 1.06 -5.99 11.18
CA ASN A 8 2.11 -6.02 12.20
C ASN A 8 3.39 -5.31 11.76
N ASN A 9 3.44 -4.79 10.52
CA ASN A 9 4.65 -4.24 9.92
C ASN A 9 5.83 -5.23 10.00
N GLU A 10 5.55 -6.51 9.76
CA GLU A 10 6.58 -7.57 9.75
C GLU A 10 7.61 -7.34 8.64
N SER A 11 8.79 -7.91 8.84
CA SER A 11 9.87 -7.94 7.87
C SER A 11 10.10 -9.37 7.37
N LEU A 12 10.64 -9.51 6.16
CA LEU A 12 11.01 -10.78 5.57
C LEU A 12 12.51 -11.05 5.82
N PRO A 13 12.86 -12.11 6.57
CA PRO A 13 14.26 -12.55 6.68
C PRO A 13 14.81 -12.95 5.32
N TYR A 14 16.02 -12.50 5.00
CA TYR A 14 16.69 -12.79 3.73
C TYR A 14 18.22 -12.86 3.92
N VAL A 15 18.90 -13.65 3.09
CA VAL A 15 20.36 -13.74 3.09
C VAL A 15 20.91 -13.02 1.86
N PHE A 16 21.58 -11.90 2.07
CA PHE A 16 22.27 -11.16 1.01
C PHE A 16 23.77 -11.42 1.14
N VAL A 17 24.34 -12.20 0.22
CA VAL A 17 25.79 -12.52 0.17
C VAL A 17 26.35 -12.87 1.55
N ASP A 18 25.88 -13.98 2.11
CA ASP A 18 26.25 -14.50 3.45
C ASP A 18 25.87 -13.62 4.65
N GLN A 19 25.07 -12.57 4.45
CA GLN A 19 24.58 -11.70 5.52
C GLN A 19 23.09 -11.85 5.73
N ASN A 20 22.69 -12.13 6.97
CA ASN A 20 21.29 -12.11 7.36
C ASN A 20 20.81 -10.67 7.45
N ILE A 21 19.82 -10.33 6.64
CA ILE A 21 19.15 -9.04 6.64
C ILE A 21 17.64 -9.24 6.72
N GLU A 22 16.96 -8.14 7.00
CA GLU A 22 15.51 -8.05 6.96
C GLU A 22 15.09 -7.15 5.81
N ILE A 23 14.08 -7.58 5.05
CA ILE A 23 13.42 -6.77 4.03
C ILE A 23 12.12 -6.24 4.63
N LYS A 24 12.03 -4.93 4.74
CA LYS A 24 11.01 -4.20 5.47
C LYS A 24 9.92 -3.70 4.54
N GLN A 25 8.74 -3.56 5.13
CA GLN A 25 7.65 -2.81 4.51
C GLN A 25 7.92 -1.32 4.66
N ILE A 26 7.58 -0.56 3.62
CA ILE A 26 7.68 0.89 3.66
C ILE A 26 6.54 1.47 4.49
N LEU A 27 6.88 2.40 5.37
CA LEU A 27 5.90 3.14 6.15
C LEU A 27 5.34 4.31 5.35
N VAL A 28 4.11 4.72 5.66
CA VAL A 28 3.47 5.84 4.96
C VAL A 28 4.30 7.13 5.07
N LYS A 29 4.91 7.40 6.23
CA LYS A 29 5.80 8.56 6.41
C LYS A 29 7.03 8.58 5.49
N ASP A 30 7.50 7.40 5.08
CA ASP A 30 8.69 7.25 4.23
C ASP A 30 8.34 7.12 2.75
N LEU A 31 7.04 7.06 2.42
CA LEU A 31 6.54 6.82 1.06
C LEU A 31 7.07 7.82 0.03
N ASN A 32 7.12 9.11 0.37
CA ASN A 32 7.61 10.13 -0.55
C ASN A 32 9.11 9.97 -0.86
N ARG A 33 9.90 9.61 0.15
CA ARG A 33 11.34 9.36 -0.04
C ARG A 33 11.57 8.07 -0.80
N PHE A 34 10.82 7.02 -0.47
CA PHE A 34 10.88 5.74 -1.15
C PHE A 34 10.50 5.86 -2.63
N SER A 35 9.47 6.64 -2.96
CA SER A 35 8.98 6.78 -4.34
C SER A 35 9.99 7.45 -5.27
N GLN A 36 10.82 8.36 -4.75
CA GLN A 36 11.89 9.00 -5.50
C GLN A 36 12.91 7.97 -6.01
N PHE A 37 13.31 7.05 -5.13
CA PHE A 37 14.27 5.99 -5.47
C PHE A 37 13.63 4.84 -6.26
N ALA A 38 12.40 4.47 -5.93
CA ALA A 38 11.68 3.38 -6.60
C ALA A 38 11.16 3.75 -7.99
N GLY A 39 11.18 5.05 -8.36
CA GLY A 39 10.62 5.58 -9.59
C GLY A 39 11.11 4.88 -10.88
N PRO A 40 12.43 4.76 -11.12
CA PRO A 40 12.96 4.06 -12.30
C PRO A 40 12.54 2.59 -12.35
N ILE A 41 12.56 1.90 -11.21
CA ILE A 41 12.17 0.47 -11.10
C ILE A 41 10.68 0.31 -11.42
N LYS A 42 9.81 1.14 -10.84
CA LYS A 42 8.35 1.07 -11.05
C LYS A 42 7.93 1.30 -12.51
N LYS A 43 8.76 1.94 -13.32
CA LYS A 43 8.51 2.17 -14.76
C LYS A 43 8.78 0.92 -15.62
N LEU A 44 9.50 -0.08 -15.11
CA LEU A 44 9.77 -1.30 -15.85
C LEU A 44 8.47 -2.00 -16.27
N GLU A 45 8.47 -2.64 -17.44
CA GLU A 45 7.32 -3.38 -17.93
C GLU A 45 7.04 -4.63 -17.08
N SER A 46 8.10 -5.35 -16.76
CA SER A 46 8.13 -6.54 -15.92
C SER A 46 9.30 -6.44 -14.92
N TYR A 47 9.23 -7.23 -13.86
CA TYR A 47 10.31 -7.34 -12.86
C TYR A 47 10.95 -8.72 -13.00
N SER A 48 12.23 -8.74 -13.37
CA SER A 48 13.06 -9.93 -13.48
C SER A 48 14.50 -9.58 -13.09
N VAL A 49 15.34 -10.60 -12.88
CA VAL A 49 16.76 -10.37 -12.59
C VAL A 49 17.41 -9.60 -13.73
N GLU A 50 17.13 -9.97 -14.98
CA GLU A 50 17.72 -9.35 -16.17
C GLU A 50 17.32 -7.87 -16.30
N THR A 51 16.04 -7.56 -16.11
CA THR A 51 15.53 -6.17 -16.23
C THR A 51 16.04 -5.27 -15.11
N ILE A 52 16.22 -5.80 -13.90
CA ILE A 52 16.77 -5.05 -12.78
C ILE A 52 18.29 -4.90 -12.93
N THR A 53 19.01 -5.96 -13.31
CA THR A 53 20.46 -5.91 -13.55
C THR A 53 20.80 -4.85 -14.61
N ALA A 54 20.00 -4.72 -15.66
CA ALA A 54 20.17 -3.66 -16.65
C ALA A 54 20.04 -2.24 -16.07
N LEU A 55 19.21 -2.04 -15.03
CA LEU A 55 19.09 -0.75 -14.33
C LEU A 55 20.26 -0.48 -13.38
N ILE A 56 20.96 -1.50 -12.87
CA ILE A 56 22.06 -1.31 -11.91
C ILE A 56 23.14 -0.40 -12.49
N GLY A 57 23.47 -0.54 -13.78
CA GLY A 57 24.50 0.27 -14.43
C GLY A 57 24.18 1.76 -14.49
N THR A 58 22.90 2.14 -14.56
CA THR A 58 22.46 3.53 -14.76
C THR A 58 21.82 4.16 -13.52
N GLU A 59 21.24 3.34 -12.64
CA GLU A 59 20.39 3.76 -11.53
C GLU A 59 20.90 3.26 -10.17
N ILE A 60 22.20 2.98 -10.04
CA ILE A 60 22.78 2.40 -8.81
C ILE A 60 22.44 3.20 -7.54
N PHE A 61 22.45 4.53 -7.61
CA PHE A 61 22.11 5.37 -6.46
C PHE A 61 20.65 5.24 -6.05
N ASN A 62 19.75 5.05 -7.02
CA ASN A 62 18.34 4.79 -6.76
C ASN A 62 18.15 3.40 -6.13
N ILE A 63 18.89 2.39 -6.59
CA ILE A 63 18.88 1.05 -5.98
C ILE A 63 19.45 1.07 -4.56
N MET A 64 20.53 1.81 -4.31
CA MET A 64 21.09 2.00 -2.97
C MET A 64 20.08 2.71 -2.05
N GLY A 65 19.45 3.78 -2.51
CA GLY A 65 18.41 4.50 -1.77
C GLY A 65 17.22 3.60 -1.43
N LEU A 66 16.78 2.79 -2.39
CA LEU A 66 15.75 1.78 -2.19
C LEU A 66 16.12 0.77 -1.09
N CYS A 67 17.31 0.17 -1.18
CA CYS A 67 17.80 -0.81 -0.21
C CYS A 67 17.93 -0.19 1.18
N SER A 68 18.39 1.06 1.29
CA SER A 68 18.54 1.75 2.58
C SER A 68 17.21 1.97 3.32
N LEU A 69 16.11 2.09 2.60
CA LEU A 69 14.77 2.32 3.18
C LEU A 69 14.01 1.02 3.41
N ALA A 70 14.21 0.03 2.53
CA ALA A 70 13.43 -1.21 2.54
C ALA A 70 14.20 -2.40 3.11
N THR A 71 15.40 -2.22 3.66
CA THR A 71 16.17 -3.33 4.24
C THR A 71 16.90 -2.92 5.52
N SER A 72 17.46 -3.90 6.22
CA SER A 72 18.45 -3.69 7.29
C SER A 72 19.90 -3.74 6.80
N LEU A 73 20.13 -3.81 5.48
CA LEU A 73 21.47 -3.88 4.90
C LEU A 73 22.19 -2.55 5.09
N ASP A 74 23.40 -2.60 5.65
CA ASP A 74 24.21 -1.41 5.83
C ASP A 74 24.85 -0.94 4.50
N PRO A 75 25.06 0.38 4.33
CA PRO A 75 25.63 0.92 3.09
C PRO A 75 27.03 0.40 2.76
N GLU A 76 27.86 0.11 3.77
CA GLU A 76 29.23 -0.35 3.57
C GLU A 76 29.25 -1.76 2.98
N ASN A 77 28.41 -2.65 3.50
CA ASN A 77 28.27 -4.01 3.00
C ASN A 77 27.59 -4.04 1.63
N PHE A 78 26.62 -3.17 1.36
CA PHE A 78 26.12 -3.01 -0.01
C PHE A 78 27.25 -2.62 -0.97
N ALA A 79 28.08 -1.63 -0.60
CA ALA A 79 29.18 -1.16 -1.44
C ALA A 79 30.24 -2.24 -1.71
N LYS A 80 30.57 -3.08 -0.72
CA LYS A 80 31.49 -4.22 -0.89
C LYS A 80 30.99 -5.24 -1.92
N HIS A 81 29.68 -5.36 -2.09
CA HIS A 81 29.04 -6.33 -2.98
C HIS A 81 28.44 -5.70 -4.23
N ILE A 82 28.81 -4.46 -4.57
CA ILE A 82 28.27 -3.72 -5.73
C ILE A 82 28.52 -4.41 -7.08
N ALA A 83 29.59 -5.21 -7.16
CA ALA A 83 29.93 -6.01 -8.34
C ALA A 83 29.04 -7.26 -8.49
N ASN A 84 28.34 -7.68 -7.43
CA ASN A 84 27.46 -8.84 -7.45
C ASN A 84 26.05 -8.44 -7.89
N GLN A 85 25.93 -8.06 -9.16
CA GLN A 85 24.72 -7.46 -9.73
C GLN A 85 23.50 -8.40 -9.65
N ASP A 86 23.70 -9.70 -9.85
CA ASP A 86 22.60 -10.67 -9.76
C ASP A 86 22.03 -10.75 -8.33
N ALA A 87 22.89 -10.78 -7.31
CA ALA A 87 22.45 -10.77 -5.92
C ALA A 87 21.70 -9.47 -5.56
N ILE A 88 22.12 -8.33 -6.11
CA ILE A 88 21.43 -7.04 -5.94
C ILE A 88 20.06 -7.09 -6.64
N ALA A 89 19.99 -7.63 -7.85
CA ALA A 89 18.74 -7.75 -8.58
C ALA A 89 17.74 -8.68 -7.86
N GLU A 90 18.21 -9.80 -7.32
CA GLU A 90 17.40 -10.68 -6.48
C GLU A 90 16.90 -9.98 -5.21
N LEU A 91 17.76 -9.21 -4.54
CA LEU A 91 17.38 -8.40 -3.37
C LEU A 91 16.27 -7.41 -3.73
N VAL A 92 16.40 -6.70 -4.86
CA VAL A 92 15.37 -5.77 -5.35
C VAL A 92 14.06 -6.49 -5.67
N LEU A 93 14.10 -7.68 -6.27
CA LEU A 93 12.88 -8.49 -6.49
C LEU A 93 12.18 -8.82 -5.18
N LYS A 94 12.95 -9.13 -4.12
CA LYS A 94 12.38 -9.37 -2.80
C LYS A 94 11.81 -8.11 -2.16
N ILE A 95 12.46 -6.95 -2.33
CA ILE A 95 11.90 -5.64 -1.93
C ILE A 95 10.56 -5.38 -2.64
N ILE A 96 10.49 -5.65 -3.94
CA ILE A 96 9.27 -5.52 -4.74
C ILE A 96 8.17 -6.46 -4.21
N GLN A 97 8.52 -7.71 -3.88
CA GLN A 97 7.59 -8.70 -3.32
C GLN A 97 7.01 -8.24 -1.98
N VAL A 98 7.85 -7.73 -1.07
CA VAL A 98 7.41 -7.22 0.25
C VAL A 98 6.55 -5.97 0.09
N ASN A 99 6.90 -5.10 -0.85
CA ASN A 99 6.25 -3.81 -1.08
C ASN A 99 5.35 -3.81 -2.33
N GLU A 100 4.73 -4.95 -2.63
CA GLU A 100 3.93 -5.17 -3.86
C GLU A 100 2.87 -4.08 -4.06
N ALA A 101 2.24 -3.63 -2.96
CA ALA A 101 1.25 -2.56 -2.98
C ALA A 101 1.73 -1.27 -3.67
N PHE A 102 3.03 -0.95 -3.57
CA PHE A 102 3.61 0.20 -4.26
C PHE A 102 3.92 -0.10 -5.73
N PHE A 103 4.44 -1.28 -6.03
CA PHE A 103 4.94 -1.65 -7.36
C PHE A 103 3.86 -2.19 -8.29
N LYS A 104 2.70 -2.56 -7.76
CA LYS A 104 1.53 -2.95 -8.52
C LYS A 104 1.10 -1.79 -9.39
N LYS A 105 1.12 -2.00 -10.72
CA LYS A 105 0.58 -1.03 -11.67
C LYS A 105 -0.92 -0.91 -11.42
N GLU A 106 -1.40 0.33 -11.26
CA GLU A 106 -2.82 0.58 -11.25
C GLU A 106 -3.38 0.10 -12.60
N LYS A 107 -4.32 -0.83 -12.57
CA LYS A 107 -5.12 -1.10 -13.76
C LYS A 107 -5.80 0.22 -14.09
N GLN A 108 -5.52 0.80 -15.26
CA GLN A 108 -6.26 1.94 -15.76
C GLN A 108 -7.75 1.55 -15.76
N GLN A 109 -8.46 1.87 -14.68
CA GLN A 109 -9.90 1.94 -14.72
C GLN A 109 -10.15 3.10 -15.67
N SER A 110 -10.74 2.80 -16.82
CA SER A 110 -11.27 3.78 -17.76
C SER A 110 -12.29 4.65 -17.03
N ARG A 111 -11.83 5.66 -16.29
CA ARG A 111 -12.68 6.65 -15.65
C ARG A 111 -13.21 7.54 -16.76
N SER A 112 -14.50 7.41 -17.05
CA SER A 112 -15.23 8.39 -17.83
C SER A 112 -14.98 9.78 -17.23
N ARG A 113 -14.58 10.72 -18.10
CA ARG A 113 -14.03 12.06 -17.84
C ARG A 113 -14.93 13.06 -17.09
N SER A 114 -15.98 12.65 -16.40
CA SER A 114 -16.89 13.53 -15.68
C SER A 114 -16.78 13.29 -14.18
N GLU A 115 -16.37 14.34 -13.46
CA GLU A 115 -16.06 14.40 -12.02
C GLU A 115 -14.67 13.89 -11.63
N VAL A 116 -13.66 14.67 -11.98
CA VAL A 116 -12.35 14.58 -11.33
C VAL A 116 -12.24 15.70 -10.30
N ASN A 117 -12.90 15.53 -9.15
CA ASN A 117 -12.27 16.02 -7.92
C ASN A 117 -11.12 15.04 -7.70
N GLU A 118 -9.89 15.45 -8.03
CA GLU A 118 -8.70 14.64 -7.83
C GLU A 118 -8.52 14.42 -6.32
N SER A 119 -9.15 13.38 -5.79
CA SER A 119 -8.91 12.94 -4.42
C SER A 119 -7.42 12.69 -4.26
N THR A 120 -6.83 13.45 -3.35
CA THR A 120 -5.42 13.39 -2.99
C THR A 120 -5.22 12.40 -1.86
N TRP A 121 -3.96 12.02 -1.63
CA TRP A 121 -3.59 11.26 -0.44
C TRP A 121 -4.00 11.97 0.87
N PHE A 122 -4.06 13.31 0.85
CA PHE A 122 -4.48 14.09 2.01
C PHE A 122 -5.95 13.86 2.37
N ASP A 123 -6.82 13.67 1.37
CA ASP A 123 -8.24 13.34 1.61
C ASP A 123 -8.37 11.98 2.30
N SER A 124 -7.54 11.01 1.92
CA SER A 124 -7.48 9.71 2.60
C SER A 124 -7.05 9.85 4.06
N PHE A 125 -6.11 10.74 4.37
CA PHE A 125 -5.70 11.04 5.75
C PHE A 125 -6.83 11.69 6.55
N GLN A 126 -7.46 12.74 6.00
CA GLN A 126 -8.58 13.43 6.65
C GLN A 126 -9.72 12.45 6.95
N TYR A 127 -10.01 11.56 6.01
CA TYR A 127 -11.02 10.54 6.19
C TYR A 127 -10.70 9.58 7.34
N LEU A 128 -9.50 9.01 7.39
CA LEU A 128 -9.09 8.14 8.51
C LEU A 128 -9.10 8.88 9.85
N ILE A 129 -8.70 10.16 9.87
CA ILE A 129 -8.77 11.00 11.07
C ILE A 129 -10.22 11.21 11.52
N SER A 130 -11.15 11.46 10.59
CA SER A 130 -12.59 11.56 10.89
C SER A 130 -13.17 10.25 11.42
N CYS A 131 -12.57 9.12 11.08
CA CYS A 131 -12.89 7.79 11.64
C CYS A 131 -12.21 7.52 12.99
N GLY A 132 -11.44 8.48 13.54
CA GLY A 132 -10.83 8.39 14.87
C GLY A 132 -9.36 7.96 14.91
N HIS A 133 -8.69 7.79 13.76
CA HIS A 133 -7.25 7.50 13.72
C HIS A 133 -6.41 8.74 14.06
N ARG A 134 -5.28 8.56 14.77
CA ARG A 134 -4.32 9.66 14.95
C ARG A 134 -3.40 9.77 13.73
N PRO A 135 -2.92 10.98 13.39
CA PRO A 135 -1.96 11.16 12.30
C PRO A 135 -0.74 10.25 12.44
N ASP A 136 -0.19 10.12 13.66
CA ASP A 136 0.96 9.26 13.94
C ASP A 136 0.69 7.78 13.69
N ASP A 137 -0.53 7.31 13.98
CA ASP A 137 -0.91 5.92 13.70
C ASP A 137 -0.89 5.67 12.19
N ILE A 138 -1.48 6.58 11.41
CA ILE A 138 -1.52 6.49 9.94
C ILE A 138 -0.10 6.52 9.35
N LEU A 139 0.74 7.44 9.82
CA LEU A 139 2.11 7.61 9.34
C LEU A 139 3.02 6.42 9.63
N ASN A 140 2.75 5.67 10.70
CA ASN A 140 3.48 4.47 11.08
C ASN A 140 2.86 3.16 10.57
N MET A 141 1.76 3.21 9.80
CA MET A 141 1.27 2.04 9.06
C MET A 141 2.23 1.70 7.92
N SER A 142 2.33 0.41 7.60
CA SER A 142 2.88 0.00 6.31
C SER A 142 1.98 0.55 5.19
N TYR A 143 2.57 0.91 4.05
CA TYR A 143 1.80 1.43 2.92
C TYR A 143 0.74 0.44 2.43
N GLY A 144 1.06 -0.87 2.48
CA GLY A 144 0.11 -1.93 2.15
C GLY A 144 -1.09 -1.95 3.11
N ALA A 145 -0.86 -1.84 4.43
CA ALA A 145 -1.92 -1.77 5.41
C ALA A 145 -2.78 -0.51 5.24
N PHE A 146 -2.15 0.64 5.00
CA PHE A 146 -2.85 1.90 4.73
C PHE A 146 -3.85 1.78 3.57
N LEU A 147 -3.45 1.20 2.43
CA LEU A 147 -4.37 0.99 1.31
C LEU A 147 -5.53 0.06 1.68
N LYS A 148 -5.27 -1.02 2.42
CA LYS A 148 -6.31 -1.95 2.88
C LYS A 148 -7.31 -1.27 3.82
N TYR A 149 -6.84 -0.40 4.71
CA TYR A 149 -7.69 0.39 5.58
C TYR A 149 -8.62 1.31 4.80
N ILE A 150 -8.09 2.05 3.82
CA ILE A 150 -8.90 2.93 2.96
C ILE A 150 -9.94 2.13 2.17
N GLU A 151 -9.55 1.00 1.56
CA GLU A 151 -10.48 0.12 0.84
C GLU A 151 -11.61 -0.41 1.73
N ALA A 152 -11.28 -0.80 2.96
CA ALA A 152 -12.25 -1.32 3.93
C ALA A 152 -13.22 -0.23 4.39
N ALA A 153 -12.71 0.96 4.72
CA ALA A 153 -13.51 2.08 5.18
C ALA A 153 -14.46 2.59 4.07
N GLN A 154 -13.96 2.74 2.82
CA GLN A 154 -14.82 3.04 1.67
C GLN A 154 -15.90 1.98 1.42
N ARG A 155 -15.58 0.69 1.62
CA ARG A 155 -16.57 -0.39 1.49
C ARG A 155 -17.67 -0.28 2.53
N ASN A 156 -17.30 0.02 3.78
CA ASN A 156 -18.23 0.23 4.87
C ASN A 156 -19.14 1.44 4.61
N GLU A 157 -18.57 2.57 4.20
CA GLU A 157 -19.33 3.77 3.88
C GLU A 157 -20.33 3.54 2.74
N ARG A 158 -19.92 2.89 1.64
CA ARG A 158 -20.84 2.50 0.57
C ARG A 158 -21.98 1.62 1.07
N GLN A 159 -21.70 0.71 2.02
CA GLN A 159 -22.73 -0.13 2.60
C GLN A 159 -23.68 0.69 3.50
N ASN A 160 -23.16 1.63 4.28
CA ASN A 160 -23.97 2.52 5.12
C ASN A 160 -24.89 3.42 4.29
N ILE A 161 -24.40 3.99 3.17
CA ILE A 161 -25.22 4.77 2.25
C ILE A 161 -26.34 3.90 1.66
N LYS A 162 -26.02 2.68 1.22
CA LYS A 162 -27.03 1.73 0.70
C LYS A 162 -28.09 1.41 1.76
N ASN A 163 -27.67 1.08 2.98
CA ASN A 163 -28.57 0.77 4.08
C ASN A 163 -29.47 1.96 4.42
N THR A 164 -28.90 3.17 4.44
CA THR A 164 -29.64 4.43 4.68
C THR A 164 -30.66 4.70 3.58
N ALA A 165 -30.27 4.53 2.31
CA ALA A 165 -31.19 4.71 1.18
C ALA A 165 -32.35 3.70 1.20
N ILE A 166 -32.08 2.45 1.57
CA ILE A 166 -33.11 1.43 1.77
C ILE A 166 -34.04 1.85 2.92
N ALA A 167 -33.49 2.26 4.06
CA ALA A 167 -34.26 2.72 5.20
C ALA A 167 -35.16 3.92 4.85
N VAL A 168 -34.62 4.93 4.15
CA VAL A 168 -35.41 6.09 3.68
C VAL A 168 -36.52 5.66 2.73
N ARG A 169 -36.24 4.76 1.78
CA ARG A 169 -37.26 4.24 0.87
C ARG A 169 -38.37 3.49 1.61
N ILE A 170 -38.01 2.64 2.57
CA ILE A 170 -38.98 1.94 3.42
C ILE A 170 -39.79 2.99 4.18
N ALA A 171 -39.18 3.96 4.86
CA ALA A 171 -39.90 5.01 5.59
C ALA A 171 -40.86 5.83 4.70
N MET A 172 -40.49 6.09 3.44
CA MET A 172 -41.34 6.81 2.48
C MET A 172 -42.49 5.98 1.89
N GLN A 173 -42.33 4.65 1.81
CA GLN A 173 -43.29 3.74 1.16
C GLN A 173 -44.12 2.90 2.17
N SER A 174 -43.73 2.88 3.44
CA SER A 174 -44.33 2.04 4.47
C SER A 174 -45.38 2.79 5.29
N SER A 175 -46.46 2.10 5.66
CA SER A 175 -47.27 2.55 6.79
C SER A 175 -46.44 2.51 8.09
N LYS A 176 -46.83 3.29 9.11
CA LYS A 176 -46.11 3.37 10.41
C LYS A 176 -45.87 1.98 11.04
N GLN A 177 -46.80 1.03 10.84
CA GLN A 177 -46.69 -0.35 11.33
C GLN A 177 -45.65 -1.21 10.57
N GLU A 178 -45.48 -1.01 9.27
CA GLU A 178 -44.50 -1.76 8.46
C GLU A 178 -43.06 -1.28 8.72
N TRP A 179 -42.90 0.02 9.01
CA TRP A 179 -41.64 0.59 9.48
C TRP A 179 -41.19 -0.01 10.82
N GLU A 180 -42.08 -0.03 11.82
CA GLU A 180 -41.79 -0.61 13.14
C GLU A 180 -41.45 -2.11 13.06
N LYS A 181 -42.10 -2.86 12.15
CA LYS A 181 -41.82 -4.29 11.94
C LYS A 181 -40.46 -4.54 11.27
N SER A 182 -40.06 -3.68 10.34
CA SER A 182 -38.75 -3.74 9.66
C SER A 182 -37.60 -3.38 10.62
N MET A 183 -37.79 -2.37 11.47
CA MET A 183 -36.82 -2.00 12.51
C MET A 183 -36.57 -3.15 13.52
N LYS A 184 -37.62 -3.84 13.97
CA LYS A 184 -37.50 -5.01 14.85
C LYS A 184 -36.78 -6.20 14.21
N GLN A 185 -36.73 -6.29 12.88
CA GLN A 185 -35.96 -7.32 12.18
C GLN A 185 -34.48 -6.97 12.05
N LEU A 186 -34.12 -5.69 12.07
CA LEU A 186 -32.73 -5.22 12.02
C LEU A 186 -32.04 -5.24 13.39
N GLU A 187 -32.80 -5.31 14.48
CA GLU A 187 -32.29 -5.44 15.86
C GLU A 187 -31.99 -6.90 16.28
N LYS A 188 -32.17 -7.87 15.38
CA LYS A 188 -31.82 -9.29 15.56
C LYS A 188 -30.51 -9.63 14.86
#